data_AF-A0A950B8V4-F1
#
_entry.id   AF-A0A950B8V4-F1
#
_cell.length_a   1.000
_cell.length_b   1.000
_cell.length_c   1.000
_cell.angle_alpha   90.00
_cell.angle_beta   90.00
_cell.angle_gamma   90.00
#
_symmetry.space_group_name_H-M   'P 1'
#
loop_
_entity.id
_entity.type
_entity.pdbx_description
1 polymer ?
#
loop_
_entity_poly.entity_id
_entity_poly.type
_entity_poly.pdbx_seq_one_letter_code
_entity_poly.pdbx_strand_id
1 'polypeptide(L)' 'MSLVSSLAVAAVALIHLYILVLEMFLWTRPAGRKAFGLTPEFAEQTRVL' A
#
# COMPACT_ATOMS: atom_id res chain seq x y z
N MET A 1 14.82 -4.99 -23.56
CA MET A 1 14.62 -4.99 -22.09
C MET A 1 15.40 -6.16 -21.53
N SER A 2 16.37 -5.93 -20.65
CA SER A 2 17.07 -7.03 -19.95
C SER A 2 16.08 -7.72 -19.01
N LEU A 3 16.20 -9.05 -18.84
CA LEU A 3 15.36 -9.84 -17.92
C LEU A 3 15.34 -9.22 -16.52
N VAL A 4 16.50 -8.74 -16.05
CA VAL A 4 16.64 -8.08 -14.74
C VAL A 4 15.80 -6.80 -14.67
N SER A 5 15.81 -5.99 -15.73
CA SER A 5 14.99 -4.76 -15.80
C SER A 5 13.50 -5.08 -15.76
N SER A 6 13.05 -6.09 -16.50
CA SER A 6 11.66 -6.51 -16.51
C SER A 6 11.19 -7.00 -15.14
N LEU A 7 12.03 -7.78 -14.43
CA LEU A 7 11.73 -8.25 -13.08
C LEU A 7 11.65 -7.10 -12.08
N ALA A 8 12.56 -6.13 -12.15
CA ALA A 8 12.52 -4.94 -11.29
C ALA A 8 11.24 -4.12 -11.51
N VAL A 9 10.85 -3.91 -12.77
CA VAL A 9 9.61 -3.19 -13.11
C VAL A 9 8.38 -3.95 -12.58
N ALA A 10 8.32 -5.27 -12.78
CA ALA A 10 7.22 -6.08 -12.28
C ALA A 10 7.11 -6.04 -10.75
N ALA A 11 8.24 -6.12 -10.04
CA ALA A 11 8.26 -6.00 -8.58
C ALA A 11 7.73 -4.64 -8.11
N VAL A 12 8.17 -3.55 -8.74
CA VAL A 12 7.68 -2.20 -8.42
C VAL A 12 6.19 -2.08 -8.70
N ALA A 13 5.70 -2.60 -9.83
CA ALA A 13 4.27 -2.58 -10.14
C ALA A 13 3.44 -3.34 -9.10
N LEU A 14 3.91 -4.49 -8.63
CA LEU A 14 3.25 -5.25 -7.55
C LEU A 14 3.22 -4.48 -6.23
N ILE A 15 4.30 -3.79 -5.88
CA ILE A 15 4.36 -2.94 -4.68
C ILE A 15 3.32 -1.81 -4.78
N HIS A 16 3.18 -1.17 -5.93
CA HIS A 16 2.18 -0.09 -6.12
C HIS A 16 0.75 -0.62 -5.99
N LEU A 17 0.44 -1.78 -6.57
CA LEU A 17 -0.88 -2.41 -6.42
C LEU A 17 -1.18 -2.77 -4.96
N TYR A 18 -0.18 -3.29 -4.23
CA TYR A 18 -0.32 -3.59 -2.81
C TYR A 18 -0.64 -2.33 -2.00
N ILE A 19 0.10 -1.24 -2.20
CA ILE A 19 -0.12 0.04 -1.52
C ILE A 19 -1.52 0.57 -1.84
N LEU A 20 -1.94 0.53 -3.10
CA LEU A 20 -3.25 1.01 -3.53
C LEU A 20 -4.40 0.25 -2.86
N VAL A 21 -4.28 -1.07 -2.73
CA VAL A 21 -5.28 -1.88 -2.00
C VAL A 21 -5.29 -1.51 -0.51
N LEU A 22 -4.12 -1.28 0.08
CA LEU A 22 -4.03 -0.86 1.47
C LEU A 22 -4.69 0.50 1.71
N GLU A 23 -4.41 1.49 0.87
CA GLU A 23 -4.94 2.85 1.00
C GLU A 23 -6.44 2.92 0.72
N MET A 24 -6.94 2.22 -0.30
CA MET A 24 -8.35 2.36 -0.69
C MET A 24 -9.29 1.49 0.15
N PHE A 25 -8.87 0.31 0.58
CA PHE A 25 -9.79 -0.67 1.20
C PHE A 25 -9.42 -1.03 2.65
N LEU A 26 -8.14 -0.97 3.00
CA LEU A 26 -7.64 -1.47 4.28
C LEU A 26 -7.04 -0.38 5.18
N TRP A 27 -7.23 0.90 4.85
CA TRP A 27 -6.57 2.03 5.51
C TRP A 27 -6.82 2.06 7.02
N THR A 28 -8.08 1.87 7.43
CA THR A 28 -8.48 1.85 8.84
C THR A 28 -8.31 0.47 9.49
N ARG A 29 -8.09 -0.58 8.68
CA ARG A 29 -7.90 -1.96 9.15
C ARG A 29 -6.51 -2.14 9.76
N PRO A 30 -6.31 -3.13 10.66
CA PRO A 30 -5.01 -3.39 11.28
C PRO A 30 -3.88 -3.63 10.27
N ALA A 31 -4.19 -4.20 9.10
CA ALA A 31 -3.22 -4.44 8.04
C ALA A 31 -2.65 -3.13 7.45
N GLY A 32 -3.51 -2.18 7.07
CA GLY A 32 -3.07 -0.87 6.58
C GLY A 32 -2.35 -0.07 7.65
N ARG A 33 -2.92 -0.01 8.86
CA ARG A 33 -2.28 0.66 10.00
C ARG A 33 -0.91 0.10 10.34
N LYS A 34 -0.72 -1.22 10.29
CA LYS A 34 0.58 -1.86 10.53
C LYS A 34 1.57 -1.59 9.39
N ALA A 35 1.11 -1.55 8.14
CA ALA A 35 1.97 -1.29 6.99
C ALA A 35 2.53 0.14 6.99
N PHE A 36 1.76 1.11 7.46
CA PHE A 36 2.13 2.54 7.48
C PHE A 36 2.44 3.10 8.87
N GLY A 37 2.35 2.29 9.93
CA GLY A 37 2.64 2.72 11.31
C GLY A 37 1.64 3.73 11.89
N LEU A 38 0.37 3.65 11.49
CA LEU A 38 -0.66 4.63 11.86
C LEU A 38 -1.36 4.26 13.17
N THR A 39 -1.73 5.28 13.95
CA THR A 39 -2.69 5.11 15.04
C THR A 39 -4.12 4.95 14.48
N PRO A 40 -5.03 4.26 15.20
CA PRO A 40 -6.42 4.14 14.78
C PRO A 40 -7.10 5.48 14.49
N GLU A 41 -6.86 6.48 15.35
CA GLU A 41 -7.49 7.80 15.27
C GLU A 41 -7.01 8.55 14.03
N PHE A 42 -5.71 8.51 13.75
CA PHE A 42 -5.14 9.15 12.58
C PHE A 42 -5.63 8.50 11.28
N ALA A 43 -5.69 7.16 11.24
CA ALA A 43 -6.18 6.43 10.08
C ALA A 43 -7.65 6.74 9.77
N GLU A 44 -8.51 6.91 10.78
CA GLU A 44 -9.91 7.32 10.56
C GLU A 44 -10.03 8.78 10.13
N GLN A 45 -9.26 9.69 10.74
CA GLN A 45 -9.29 11.12 10.37
C GLN A 45 -8.78 11.39 8.95
N THR A 46 -7.84 10.58 8.47
CA THR A 46 -7.22 10.72 7.14
C THR A 46 -7.78 9.77 6.11
N ARG A 47 -8.86 9.03 6.43
CA ARG A 47 -9.47 8.11 5.49
C ARG A 47 -10.01 8.90 4.29
N VAL A 48 -9.45 8.64 3.12
CA VAL A 48 -9.93 9.23 1.86
C VAL A 48 -10.78 8.16 1.17
N LEU A 49 -12.06 8.50 0.93
CA LEU A 49 -13.21 7.63 0.55
C LEU A 49 -13.92 6.97 1.74
#